data_AF-A0A9D1BQK1-F1
#
_entry.id   AF-A0A9D1BQK1-F1
#
_cell.length_a   1.000
_cell.length_b   1.000
_cell.length_c   1.000
_cell.angle_alpha   90.00
_cell.angle_beta   90.00
_cell.angle_gamma   90.00
#
_symmetry.space_group_name_H-M   'P 1'
#
loop_
_entity.id
_entity.type
_entity.pdbx_description
1 polymer ?
#
loop_
_entity_poly.entity_id
_entity_poly.type
_entity_poly.pdbx_seq_one_letter_code
_entity_poly.pdbx_strand_id
1 'polypeptide(L)'
;MIFPQTPVQIIEFAAMIGLFVLGLSQAVQPGMWMKYYDSLQERGEKGIVTAAGGMNLWLGIGIVSMHQVWSGAGLFLTIYGWALLAKSAVTLIVPQIGAFGPGWVRFEKKRNYVVSGLMLIAISLTAAAALYL
;
A
#
# COMPACT_ATOMS: atom_id res chain seq x y z
N MET A 1 -22.98 -13.54 -2.09
CA MET A 1 -23.48 -12.14 -2.24
C MET A 1 -22.60 -11.48 -3.30
N ILE A 2 -23.16 -10.93 -4.39
CA ILE A 2 -22.36 -10.53 -5.58
C ILE A 2 -21.72 -9.14 -5.42
N PHE A 3 -22.31 -8.26 -4.61
CA PHE A 3 -21.80 -6.90 -4.39
C PHE A 3 -21.68 -6.55 -2.91
N PRO A 4 -20.59 -5.87 -2.49
CA PRO A 4 -20.38 -5.46 -1.11
C PRO A 4 -21.47 -4.47 -0.66
N GLN A 5 -22.02 -4.68 0.55
CA GLN A 5 -23.12 -3.88 1.09
C GLN A 5 -22.71 -3.07 2.32
N THR A 6 -21.66 -3.49 3.03
CA THR A 6 -21.15 -2.80 4.22
C THR A 6 -19.86 -2.04 3.91
N PRO A 7 -19.51 -0.98 4.68
CA PRO A 7 -18.25 -0.28 4.50
C PRO A 7 -17.02 -1.20 4.54
N VAL A 8 -17.03 -2.21 5.42
CA VAL A 8 -15.98 -3.23 5.53
C VAL A 8 -15.83 -3.99 4.20
N GLN A 9 -16.94 -4.54 3.68
CA GLN A 9 -16.93 -5.29 2.42
C GLN A 9 -16.53 -4.41 1.23
N ILE A 10 -16.92 -3.13 1.24
CA ILE A 10 -16.53 -2.18 0.18
C ILE A 10 -15.01 -2.00 0.18
N ILE A 11 -14.40 -1.82 1.36
CA ILE A 11 -12.95 -1.70 1.49
C ILE A 11 -12.25 -3.00 1.10
N GLU A 12 -12.73 -4.16 1.53
CA GLU A 12 -12.14 -5.44 1.16
C GLU A 12 -12.20 -5.67 -0.36
N PHE A 13 -13.32 -5.31 -1.00
CA PHE A 13 -13.49 -5.45 -2.45
C PHE A 13 -12.60 -4.48 -3.23
N ALA A 14 -12.54 -3.22 -2.79
CA ALA A 14 -11.64 -2.23 -3.37
C ALA A 14 -10.17 -2.61 -3.18
N ALA A 15 -9.79 -3.13 -2.01
CA ALA A 15 -8.43 -3.59 -1.72
C ALA A 15 -8.08 -4.84 -2.53
N MET A 16 -8.99 -5.81 -2.65
CA MET A 16 -8.82 -6.99 -3.49
C MET A 16 -8.44 -6.58 -4.92
N ILE A 17 -9.21 -5.70 -5.55
CA ILE A 17 -8.94 -5.27 -6.93
C ILE A 17 -7.69 -4.39 -7.00
N GLY A 18 -7.64 -3.35 -6.18
CA GLY A 18 -6.60 -2.32 -6.24
C GLY A 18 -5.21 -2.87 -5.89
N LEU A 19 -5.09 -3.65 -4.81
CA LEU A 19 -3.80 -4.23 -4.40
C LEU A 19 -3.38 -5.35 -5.33
N PHE A 20 -4.31 -6.12 -5.91
CA PHE A 20 -3.97 -7.14 -6.91
C PHE A 20 -3.40 -6.50 -8.18
N VAL A 21 -4.09 -5.50 -8.75
CA VAL A 21 -3.63 -4.80 -9.97
C VAL A 21 -2.29 -4.09 -9.73
N LEU A 22 -2.16 -3.39 -8.60
CA LEU A 22 -0.92 -2.72 -8.23
C LEU A 22 0.22 -3.72 -8.00
N GLY A 23 -0.05 -4.79 -7.27
CA GLY A 23 0.91 -5.85 -6.98
C GLY A 23 1.39 -6.57 -8.23
N LEU A 24 0.46 -6.91 -9.13
CA LEU A 24 0.78 -7.50 -10.44
C LEU A 24 1.62 -6.55 -11.29
N SER A 25 1.28 -5.26 -11.30
CA SER A 25 2.07 -4.23 -11.99
C SER A 25 3.50 -4.15 -11.45
N GLN A 26 3.70 -4.22 -10.13
CA GLN A 26 5.04 -4.22 -9.52
C GLN A 26 5.83 -5.51 -9.81
N ALA A 27 5.14 -6.66 -9.85
CA ALA A 27 5.76 -7.94 -10.14
C ALA A 27 6.17 -8.09 -11.63
N VAL A 28 5.33 -7.63 -12.55
CA VAL A 28 5.54 -7.75 -14.01
C VAL A 28 6.40 -6.61 -14.56
N GLN A 29 6.28 -5.40 -14.02
CA GLN A 29 6.97 -4.20 -14.50
C GLN A 29 7.89 -3.56 -13.44
N PRO A 30 8.78 -4.31 -12.76
CA PRO A 30 9.60 -3.77 -11.67
C PRO A 30 10.54 -2.64 -12.13
N GLY A 31 10.97 -2.65 -13.39
CA GLY A 31 11.82 -1.59 -13.95
C GLY A 31 11.09 -0.26 -14.17
N MET A 32 9.78 -0.29 -14.44
CA MET A 32 8.97 0.93 -14.54
C MET A 32 8.82 1.57 -13.17
N TRP A 33 8.47 0.78 -12.16
CA TRP A 33 8.34 1.25 -10.77
C TRP A 33 9.65 1.77 -10.20
N MET A 34 10.77 1.10 -10.49
CA MET A 34 12.11 1.60 -10.17
C MET A 34 12.33 3.02 -10.69
N LYS A 35 12.17 3.22 -12.00
CA LYS A 35 12.32 4.55 -12.62
C LYS A 35 11.36 5.59 -12.05
N TYR A 36 10.12 5.18 -11.74
CA TYR A 36 9.13 6.07 -11.12
C TYR A 36 9.61 6.57 -9.75
N TYR A 37 10.04 5.67 -8.87
CA TYR A 37 10.54 6.06 -7.54
C TYR A 37 11.88 6.80 -7.58
N ASP A 38 12.78 6.44 -8.50
CA ASP A 38 14.02 7.19 -8.74
C ASP A 38 13.68 8.65 -9.12
N SER A 39 12.72 8.86 -10.04
CA SER A 39 12.28 10.21 -10.44
C SER A 39 11.62 11.01 -9.31
N LEU A 40 11.00 10.34 -8.33
CA LEU A 40 10.46 10.98 -7.14
C LEU A 40 11.59 11.40 -6.19
N GLN A 41 12.63 10.58 -6.06
CA GLN A 41 13.79 10.89 -5.25
C GLN A 41 14.56 12.09 -5.81
N GLU A 42 14.73 12.18 -7.13
CA GLU A 42 15.36 13.32 -7.80
C GLU A 42 14.64 14.66 -7.52
N ARG A 43 13.34 14.62 -7.20
CA ARG A 43 12.54 15.81 -6.84
C ARG A 43 12.70 16.25 -5.39
N GLY A 44 13.51 15.56 -4.59
CA GLY A 44 13.70 15.84 -3.16
C GLY A 44 12.37 15.83 -2.40
N GLU A 45 12.23 16.74 -1.43
CA GLU A 45 11.07 16.85 -0.52
C GLU A 45 9.70 16.85 -1.24
N LYS A 46 9.62 17.45 -2.43
CA LYS A 46 8.38 17.50 -3.22
C LYS A 46 7.94 16.12 -3.72
N GLY A 47 8.89 15.26 -4.11
CA GLY A 47 8.60 13.90 -4.55
C GLY A 47 8.16 13.01 -3.39
N ILE A 48 8.73 13.22 -2.21
CA ILE A 48 8.37 12.53 -0.96
C ILE A 48 6.94 12.84 -0.56
N VAL A 49 6.55 14.12 -0.55
CA VAL A 49 5.18 14.55 -0.23
C VAL A 49 4.18 13.98 -1.24
N THR A 50 4.56 13.93 -2.53
CA THR A 50 3.71 13.35 -3.59
C THR A 50 3.49 11.85 -3.35
N ALA A 51 4.55 11.10 -3.06
CA ALA A 51 4.48 9.66 -2.80
C ALA A 51 3.71 9.31 -1.52
N ALA A 52 3.96 10.05 -0.42
CA ALA A 52 3.38 9.79 0.88
C ALA A 52 1.95 10.34 1.04
N GLY A 53 1.73 11.59 0.62
CA GLY A 53 0.46 12.29 0.76
C GLY A 53 -0.54 12.01 -0.35
N GLY A 54 -0.07 11.75 -1.58
CA GLY A 54 -0.96 11.53 -2.72
C GLY A 54 -1.52 10.10 -2.80
N MET A 55 -0.68 9.10 -2.57
CA MET A 55 -1.03 7.70 -2.87
C MET A 55 -1.33 6.86 -1.62
N ASN A 56 -0.51 6.98 -0.57
CA ASN A 56 -0.58 6.08 0.58
C ASN A 56 -1.49 6.60 1.70
N LEU A 57 -1.54 7.92 1.91
CA LEU A 57 -2.29 8.53 3.00
C LEU A 57 -3.79 8.23 2.89
N TRP A 58 -4.39 8.55 1.74
CA TRP A 58 -5.83 8.39 1.52
C TRP A 58 -6.27 6.93 1.56
N LEU A 59 -5.44 6.03 1.05
CA LEU A 59 -5.68 4.60 1.14
C LEU A 59 -5.64 4.13 2.61
N GLY A 60 -4.64 4.56 3.38
CA GLY A 60 -4.53 4.27 4.80
C GLY A 60 -5.72 4.81 5.60
N ILE A 61 -6.13 6.05 5.37
CA ILE A 61 -7.31 6.67 5.99
C ILE A 61 -8.59 5.88 5.63
N GLY A 62 -8.78 5.55 4.36
CA GLY A 62 -9.96 4.78 3.91
C GLY A 62 -10.07 3.43 4.62
N ILE A 63 -8.96 2.69 4.69
CA ILE A 63 -8.93 1.40 5.39
C ILE A 63 -9.16 1.59 6.90
N VAL A 64 -8.39 2.46 7.57
CA VAL A 64 -8.49 2.64 9.03
C VAL A 64 -9.86 3.16 9.45
N SER A 65 -10.51 4.02 8.67
CA SER A 65 -11.83 4.57 9.04
C SER A 65 -12.98 3.59 8.84
N MET A 66 -12.86 2.62 7.92
CA MET A 66 -13.99 1.77 7.49
C MET A 66 -13.75 0.27 7.71
N HIS A 67 -12.53 -0.14 8.07
CA HIS A 67 -12.12 -1.54 8.16
C HIS A 67 -11.29 -1.81 9.43
N GLN A 68 -11.98 -2.16 10.52
CA GLN A 68 -11.40 -2.50 11.84
C GLN A 68 -11.60 -3.97 12.19
N VAL A 69 -11.30 -4.86 11.24
CA VAL A 69 -11.39 -6.30 11.43
C VAL A 69 -10.06 -6.81 11.99
N TRP A 70 -10.04 -7.25 13.24
CA TRP A 70 -8.84 -7.69 13.95
C TRP A 70 -8.73 -9.20 14.12
N SER A 71 -9.47 -9.97 13.32
CA SER A 71 -9.50 -11.42 13.34
C SER A 71 -9.62 -12.01 11.93
N GLY A 72 -9.21 -13.26 11.76
CA GLY A 72 -9.33 -13.97 10.48
C GLY A 72 -8.51 -13.33 9.35
N ALA A 73 -8.95 -13.52 8.11
CA ALA A 73 -8.25 -13.03 6.93
C ALA A 73 -8.25 -11.49 6.82
N GLY A 74 -9.30 -10.83 7.30
CA GLY A 74 -9.42 -9.36 7.28
C GLY A 74 -8.35 -8.65 8.12
N LEU A 75 -7.75 -9.33 9.11
CA LEU A 75 -6.68 -8.79 9.96
C LEU A 75 -5.52 -8.19 9.15
N PHE A 76 -5.11 -8.84 8.06
CA PHE A 76 -3.97 -8.40 7.26
C PHE A 76 -4.24 -7.07 6.56
N LEU A 77 -5.46 -6.86 6.09
CA LEU A 77 -5.86 -5.59 5.48
C LEU A 77 -5.90 -4.46 6.52
N THR A 78 -6.39 -4.74 7.73
CA THR A 78 -6.40 -3.78 8.85
C THR A 78 -4.98 -3.37 9.24
N ILE A 79 -4.06 -4.33 9.40
CA ILE A 79 -2.64 -4.05 9.68
C ILE A 79 -2.02 -3.22 8.55
N TYR A 80 -2.30 -3.57 7.30
CA TYR A 80 -1.80 -2.84 6.13
C TYR A 80 -2.28 -1.39 6.11
N GLY A 81 -3.57 -1.14 6.39
CA GLY A 81 -4.12 0.21 6.48
C GLY A 81 -3.43 1.07 7.55
N TRP A 82 -3.24 0.51 8.75
CA TRP A 82 -2.50 1.20 9.82
C TRP A 82 -1.03 1.44 9.46
N ALA A 83 -0.37 0.49 8.81
CA ALA A 83 1.01 0.66 8.35
C ALA A 83 1.13 1.77 7.30
N LEU A 84 0.20 1.85 6.35
CA LEU A 84 0.14 2.94 5.38
C LEU A 84 -0.08 4.29 6.05
N LEU A 85 -1.05 4.38 6.96
CA LEU A 85 -1.37 5.62 7.67
C LEU A 85 -0.18 6.09 8.50
N ALA A 86 0.43 5.20 9.28
CA ALA A 86 1.60 5.52 10.10
C ALA A 86 2.78 5.96 9.23
N LYS A 87 3.07 5.23 8.14
CA LYS A 87 4.14 5.58 7.20
C LYS A 87 3.91 6.96 6.59
N SER A 88 2.71 7.23 6.07
CA SER A 88 2.38 8.53 5.48
C SER A 88 2.42 9.65 6.50
N ALA A 89 1.93 9.44 7.72
CA ALA A 89 2.00 10.42 8.80
C ALA A 89 3.45 10.75 9.16
N VAL A 90 4.30 9.75 9.38
CA VAL A 90 5.73 9.95 9.65
C VAL A 90 6.39 10.69 8.50
N THR A 91 6.13 10.31 7.25
CA THR A 91 6.74 10.96 6.09
C THR A 91 6.29 12.41 5.90
N LEU A 92 5.06 12.77 6.24
CA LEU A 92 4.56 14.14 6.11
C LEU A 92 4.94 15.04 7.30
N ILE A 93 4.97 14.49 8.52
CA ILE A 93 5.31 15.24 9.74
C ILE A 93 6.83 15.40 9.88
N VAL A 94 7.57 14.31 9.60
CA VAL A 94 9.03 14.27 9.72
C VAL A 94 9.65 13.74 8.42
N PRO A 95 9.68 14.55 7.35
CA PRO A 95 10.15 14.11 6.05
C PRO A 95 11.60 13.62 6.09
N GLN A 96 12.46 14.12 6.99
CA GLN A 96 13.83 13.61 7.10
C GLN A 96 13.89 12.13 7.48
N ILE A 97 12.94 11.64 8.29
CA ILE A 97 12.82 10.23 8.67
C ILE A 97 12.13 9.43 7.57
N GLY A 98 11.04 9.96 7.02
CA GLY A 98 10.24 9.26 6.02
C GLY A 98 10.84 9.22 4.61
N ALA A 99 11.85 10.03 4.32
CA ALA A 99 12.47 10.15 3.00
C ALA A 99 13.93 9.70 2.89
N PHE A 100 14.64 9.59 4.00
CA PHE A 100 16.09 9.34 3.94
C PHE A 100 16.61 8.46 5.08
N GLY A 101 15.72 7.86 5.88
CA GLY A 101 16.13 6.84 6.82
C GLY A 101 16.70 5.61 6.08
N PRO A 102 17.66 4.87 6.66
CA PRO A 102 18.18 3.62 6.10
C PRO A 102 17.11 2.53 5.84
N GLY A 103 15.86 2.76 6.26
CA GLY A 103 14.69 1.93 5.99
C GLY A 103 13.80 2.38 4.81
N TRP A 104 14.04 3.54 4.17
CA TRP A 104 13.53 3.75 2.82
C TRP A 104 14.38 2.84 1.95
N VAL A 105 13.92 1.60 1.79
CA VAL A 105 14.58 0.57 0.99
C VAL A 105 14.91 1.26 -0.31
N ARG A 106 16.18 1.61 -0.51
CA ARG A 106 16.68 1.86 -1.84
C ARG A 106 16.39 0.55 -2.55
N PHE A 107 15.34 0.54 -3.35
CA PHE A 107 15.03 -0.58 -4.21
C PHE A 107 16.05 -0.56 -5.37
N GLU A 108 17.34 -0.50 -5.04
CA GLU A 108 18.49 -0.57 -5.96
C GLU A 108 18.41 -1.85 -6.82
N LYS A 109 17.63 -2.82 -6.36
CA LYS A 109 17.40 -4.10 -7.04
C LYS A 109 15.94 -4.23 -7.44
N LYS A 110 15.71 -4.51 -8.74
CA LYS A 110 14.40 -4.85 -9.32
C LYS A 110 13.64 -5.90 -8.51
N ARG A 111 14.38 -6.84 -7.88
CA ARG A 111 13.84 -7.89 -7.00
C ARG A 111 12.97 -7.32 -5.88
N ASN A 112 13.33 -6.19 -5.29
CA ASN A 112 12.59 -5.65 -4.16
C ASN A 112 11.18 -5.17 -4.60
N TYR A 113 11.03 -4.69 -5.84
CA TYR A 113 9.72 -4.36 -6.42
C TYR A 113 8.88 -5.60 -6.69
N VAL A 114 9.50 -6.69 -7.15
CA VAL A 114 8.81 -7.98 -7.32
C VAL A 114 8.31 -8.48 -5.97
N VAL A 115 9.15 -8.45 -4.93
CA VAL A 115 8.75 -8.86 -3.58
C VAL A 115 7.61 -7.99 -3.05
N SER A 116 7.70 -6.65 -3.20
CA SER A 116 6.62 -5.73 -2.86
C SER A 116 5.32 -6.08 -3.59
N GLY A 117 5.40 -6.35 -4.89
CA GLY A 117 4.27 -6.76 -5.70
C GLY A 117 3.61 -8.06 -5.21
N LEU A 118 4.43 -9.06 -4.87
CA LEU A 118 3.94 -10.33 -4.31
C LEU A 118 3.30 -10.14 -2.93
N MET A 119 3.81 -9.25 -2.08
CA MET A 119 3.17 -8.92 -0.80
C MET A 119 1.80 -8.28 -1.01
N LEU A 120 1.67 -7.34 -1.96
CA LEU A 120 0.39 -6.71 -2.28
C LEU A 120 -0.62 -7.73 -2.82
N ILE A 121 -0.17 -8.66 -3.66
CA ILE A 121 -1.01 -9.78 -4.13
C ILE A 121 -1.45 -10.63 -2.94
N ALA A 122 -0.55 -10.99 -2.02
CA ALA A 122 -0.92 -11.79 -0.84
C ALA A 122 -1.98 -11.09 0.01
N ILE A 123 -1.83 -9.78 0.26
CA ILE A 123 -2.82 -8.99 1.00
C ILE A 123 -4.16 -8.94 0.24
N SER A 124 -4.13 -8.79 -1.09
CA SER A 124 -5.34 -8.81 -1.92
C SER A 124 -6.10 -10.13 -1.82
N LEU A 125 -5.39 -11.26 -1.73
CA LEU A 125 -5.98 -12.58 -1.55
C LEU A 125 -6.59 -12.74 -0.15
N THR A 126 -5.97 -12.15 0.88
CA THR A 126 -6.58 -12.15 2.23
C THR A 126 -7.84 -11.29 2.29
N ALA A 127 -7.89 -10.18 1.55
CA ALA A 127 -9.10 -9.37 1.43
C ALA A 127 -10.20 -10.12 0.68
N ALA A 128 -9.85 -10.84 -0.40
CA ALA A 128 -10.78 -11.73 -1.10
C ALA A 128 -11.30 -12.83 -0.17
N ALA A 129 -10.43 -13.47 0.61
CA ALA A 129 -10.84 -14.50 1.56
C ALA A 129 -11.80 -13.94 2.63
N ALA A 130 -11.54 -12.74 3.15
CA ALA A 130 -12.39 -12.08 4.13
C ALA A 130 -13.79 -11.72 3.60
N LEU A 131 -13.91 -11.43 2.30
CA LEU A 131 -15.20 -11.15 1.66
C LEU A 131 -16.13 -12.37 1.52
N TYR A 132 -15.54 -13.56 1.37
CA TYR A 132 -16.25 -14.76 0.92
C TYR A 132 -16.29 -15.88 1.96
N LEU A 133 -15.62 -15.74 3.10
CA LEU A 133 -15.63 -16.67 4.24
C LEU A 133 -16.35 -16.05 5.43
#